data_AF-A0A4Q1C4P8-F1
#
_entry.id   AF-A0A4Q1C4P8-F1
#
_cell.length_a   1.000
_cell.length_b   1.000
_cell.length_c   1.000
_cell.angle_alpha   90.00
_cell.angle_beta   90.00
_cell.angle_gamma   90.00
#
_symmetry.space_group_name_H-M   'P 1'
#
loop_
_entity.id
_entity.type
_entity.pdbx_description
1 polymer ?
#
loop_
_entity_poly.entity_id
_entity_poly.type
_entity_poly.pdbx_seq_one_letter_code
_entity_poly.pdbx_strand_id
1 'polypeptide(L)'
;MRPLLSVLCLLSSVLGPLARAATPVELAADVSYLRIHSIVLEREAIASALLKSRALVLDLRYPLDERDAGETLRQELATHPAKPRLYVLVSPATPVPVVGAIASSQTKLITLGVKGSRPEPQVVVLQTAADDRRAFDALTQGTPLAELISGKMDKERYDEAALVLEFKNGQTEVIPPVVSSAPAAEKPARLTDRVLQRALHLHRALQALKR
;
A
#
# COMPACT_ATOMS: atom_id res chain seq x y z
N MET A 1 0.33 -13.23 73.83
CA MET A 1 -0.28 -13.98 72.71
C MET A 1 -0.44 -13.02 71.53
N ARG A 2 0.25 -13.28 70.40
CA ARG A 2 0.05 -12.66 69.07
C ARG A 2 -1.09 -13.43 68.35
N PRO A 3 -1.84 -12.84 67.39
CA PRO A 3 -1.39 -12.65 65.99
C PRO A 3 -1.77 -11.27 65.39
N LEU A 4 -0.92 -10.53 64.68
CA LEU A 4 -0.51 -10.66 63.26
C LEU A 4 -1.68 -10.80 62.26
N LEU A 5 -2.02 -9.70 61.58
CA LEU A 5 -2.72 -9.72 60.30
C LEU A 5 -1.93 -8.86 59.30
N SER A 6 -1.24 -9.53 58.39
CA SER A 6 -0.60 -8.92 57.21
C SER A 6 -1.60 -8.90 56.07
N VAL A 7 -1.95 -7.71 55.59
CA VAL A 7 -2.73 -7.54 54.35
C VAL A 7 -1.75 -7.55 53.18
N LEU A 8 -1.79 -8.62 52.39
CA LEU A 8 -1.02 -8.80 51.16
C LEU A 8 -1.89 -8.38 49.97
N CYS A 9 -1.69 -7.16 49.46
CA CYS A 9 -2.31 -6.74 48.20
C CYS A 9 -1.62 -7.46 47.03
N LEU A 10 -2.34 -8.39 46.41
CA LEU A 10 -1.97 -9.02 45.14
C LEU A 10 -2.09 -7.99 44.01
N LEU A 11 -0.95 -7.52 43.50
CA LEU A 11 -0.85 -6.80 42.23
C LEU A 11 -1.05 -7.79 41.08
N SER A 12 -2.24 -7.77 40.49
CA SER A 12 -2.55 -8.51 39.26
C SER A 12 -1.98 -7.77 38.06
N SER A 13 -0.77 -8.14 37.63
CA SER A 13 -0.18 -7.68 36.37
C SER A 13 -0.94 -8.31 35.20
N VAL A 14 -1.88 -7.56 34.61
CA VAL A 14 -2.51 -7.95 33.35
C VAL A 14 -1.47 -7.77 32.23
N LEU A 15 -0.81 -8.88 31.85
CA LEU A 15 0.00 -8.94 30.63
C LEU A 15 -0.93 -8.82 29.42
N GLY A 16 -1.15 -7.60 28.94
CA GLY A 16 -1.75 -7.36 27.63
C GLY A 16 -0.81 -7.84 26.51
N PRO A 17 -1.35 -8.20 25.33
CA PRO A 17 -0.51 -8.56 24.19
C PRO A 17 0.37 -7.36 23.82
N LEU A 18 1.69 -7.55 23.81
CA LEU A 18 2.63 -6.57 23.28
C LEU A 18 2.26 -6.31 21.81
N ALA A 19 1.70 -5.13 21.54
CA ALA A 19 1.51 -4.64 20.19
C ALA A 19 2.88 -4.64 19.50
N ARG A 20 3.06 -5.55 18.54
CA ARG A 20 4.27 -5.58 17.73
C ARG A 20 4.28 -4.31 16.89
N ALA A 21 5.19 -3.40 17.20
CA ALA A 21 5.36 -2.17 16.43
C ALA A 21 5.55 -2.51 14.95
N ALA A 22 4.89 -1.76 14.07
CA ALA A 22 5.05 -1.94 12.64
C ALA A 22 6.52 -1.75 12.24
N THR A 23 7.04 -2.65 11.43
CA THR A 23 8.42 -2.59 10.94
C THR A 23 8.41 -2.23 9.47
N PRO A 24 9.15 -1.19 9.04
CA PRO A 24 9.31 -0.90 7.62
C PRO A 24 9.87 -2.11 6.88
N VAL A 25 9.29 -2.41 5.72
CA VAL A 25 9.71 -3.49 4.82
C VAL A 25 10.40 -2.86 3.62
N GLU A 26 11.50 -3.45 3.15
CA GLU A 26 12.13 -2.99 1.91
C GLU A 26 11.25 -3.33 0.71
N LEU A 27 10.84 -2.29 -0.03
CA LEU A 27 10.02 -2.43 -1.24
C LEU A 27 10.90 -2.54 -2.50
N ALA A 28 12.02 -1.83 -2.49
CA ALA A 28 13.10 -1.88 -3.48
C ALA A 28 14.37 -1.31 -2.86
N ALA A 29 15.50 -1.46 -3.55
CA ALA A 29 16.77 -0.88 -3.12
C ALA A 29 16.62 0.63 -2.92
N ASP A 30 16.58 1.06 -1.65
CA ASP A 30 16.38 2.44 -1.13
C ASP A 30 14.94 2.95 -0.87
N VAL A 31 13.92 2.14 -1.16
CA VAL A 31 12.51 2.45 -0.86
C VAL A 31 12.00 1.55 0.25
N SER A 32 11.62 2.16 1.37
CA SER A 32 10.92 1.46 2.45
C SER A 32 9.41 1.61 2.30
N TYR A 33 8.67 0.57 2.69
CA TYR A 33 7.22 0.56 2.81
C TYR A 33 6.83 0.36 4.27
N LEU A 34 6.01 1.26 4.80
CA LEU A 34 5.45 1.16 6.14
C LEU A 34 3.93 1.21 6.07
N ARG A 35 3.30 0.12 6.51
CA ARG A 35 1.86 0.00 6.61
C ARG A 35 1.38 0.33 8.01
N ILE A 36 0.49 1.31 8.12
CA ILE A 36 -0.02 1.78 9.41
C ILE A 36 -1.39 1.18 9.71
N HIS A 37 -1.51 0.50 10.86
CA HIS A 37 -2.79 0.05 11.40
C HIS A 37 -3.27 0.98 12.51
N SER A 38 -2.37 1.51 13.33
CA SER A 38 -2.70 2.60 14.26
C SER A 38 -1.59 3.64 14.27
N ILE A 39 -1.93 4.89 13.91
CA ILE A 39 -0.97 6.00 13.89
C ILE A 39 -0.44 6.29 15.30
N VAL A 40 -1.29 6.25 16.31
CA VAL A 40 -0.94 6.52 17.70
C VAL A 40 0.00 5.44 18.26
N LEU A 41 -0.34 4.16 18.06
CA LEU A 41 0.47 3.05 18.58
C LEU A 41 1.77 2.85 17.79
N GLU A 42 1.78 3.20 16.51
CA GLU A 42 2.93 3.02 15.63
C GLU A 42 3.75 4.30 15.44
N ARG A 43 3.52 5.32 16.28
CA ARG A 43 4.23 6.61 16.26
C ARG A 43 5.75 6.45 16.14
N GLU A 44 6.35 5.58 16.96
CA GLU A 44 7.80 5.34 16.94
C GLU A 44 8.26 4.67 15.64
N ALA A 45 7.44 3.81 15.03
CA ALA A 45 7.73 3.22 13.74
C ALA A 45 7.71 4.28 12.62
N ILE A 46 6.73 5.18 12.65
CA ILE A 46 6.62 6.33 11.74
C ILE A 46 7.87 7.22 11.88
N ALA A 47 8.20 7.62 13.11
CA ALA A 47 9.38 8.43 13.40
C ALA A 47 10.67 7.77 12.88
N SER A 48 10.87 6.48 13.19
CA SER A 48 12.05 5.72 12.75
C SER A 48 12.14 5.64 11.23
N ALA A 49 11.02 5.37 10.54
CA ALA A 49 10.97 5.27 9.10
C ALA A 49 11.26 6.61 8.42
N LEU A 50 10.70 7.71 8.95
CA LEU A 50 10.96 9.07 8.47
C LEU A 50 12.43 9.48 8.65
N LEU A 51 13.10 8.97 9.69
CA LEU A 51 14.51 9.28 9.96
C LEU A 51 15.50 8.45 9.13
N LYS A 52 15.20 7.16 8.92
CA LYS A 52 16.17 6.18 8.39
C LYS A 52 16.05 5.91 6.90
N SER A 53 14.88 6.17 6.31
CA SER A 53 14.63 5.83 4.90
C SER A 53 15.15 6.91 3.95
N ARG A 54 15.62 6.52 2.77
CA ARG A 54 15.90 7.48 1.67
C ARG A 54 14.62 7.84 0.91
N ALA A 55 13.75 6.86 0.73
CA ALA A 55 12.38 7.04 0.27
C ALA A 55 11.45 6.17 1.11
N LEU A 56 10.26 6.69 1.39
CA LEU A 56 9.27 6.03 2.23
C LEU A 56 7.91 6.06 1.53
N VAL A 57 7.32 4.88 1.37
CA VAL A 57 5.89 4.73 1.10
C VAL A 57 5.19 4.50 2.43
N LEU A 58 4.39 5.48 2.87
CA LEU A 58 3.58 5.41 4.07
C LEU A 58 2.14 5.11 3.69
N ASP A 59 1.62 3.96 4.09
CA ASP A 59 0.28 3.51 3.76
C ASP A 59 -0.72 3.91 4.84
N LEU A 60 -1.55 4.92 4.54
CA LEU A 60 -2.56 5.49 5.43
C LEU A 60 -3.98 5.23 4.89
N ARG A 61 -4.16 4.19 4.07
CA ARG A 61 -5.45 3.89 3.43
C ARG A 61 -6.52 3.48 4.44
N TYR A 62 -6.19 2.72 5.48
CA TYR A 62 -7.16 2.19 6.44
C TYR A 62 -6.62 2.09 7.88
N PRO A 63 -6.09 3.17 8.50
CA PRO A 63 -5.77 3.15 9.92
C PRO A 63 -7.04 2.95 10.76
N LEU A 64 -6.91 2.24 11.87
CA LEU A 64 -7.99 1.85 12.78
C LEU A 64 -8.33 2.93 13.81
N ASP A 65 -7.40 3.83 14.11
CA ASP A 65 -7.54 4.88 15.12
C ASP A 65 -7.94 6.22 14.51
N GLU A 66 -9.04 6.79 15.02
CA GLU A 66 -9.53 8.11 14.59
C GLU A 66 -9.15 9.23 15.56
N ARG A 67 -9.16 8.94 16.87
CA ARG A 67 -8.85 9.92 17.92
C ARG A 67 -7.34 10.16 17.96
N ASP A 68 -6.93 11.43 18.00
CA ASP A 68 -5.54 11.90 18.09
C ASP A 68 -4.59 11.49 16.95
N ALA A 69 -5.02 10.63 16.02
CA ALA A 69 -4.23 10.19 14.87
C ALA A 69 -3.75 11.36 14.00
N GLY A 70 -4.61 12.35 13.74
CA GLY A 70 -4.24 13.55 12.98
C GLY A 70 -3.19 14.41 13.68
N GLU A 71 -3.31 14.58 15.00
CA GLU A 71 -2.33 15.33 15.79
C GLU A 71 -0.98 14.62 15.80
N THR A 72 -1.00 13.31 16.09
CA THR A 72 0.20 12.47 16.13
C THR A 72 0.92 12.48 14.79
N LEU A 73 0.21 12.26 13.69
CA LEU A 73 0.81 12.30 12.36
C LEU A 73 1.43 13.67 12.06
N ARG A 74 0.73 14.77 12.40
CA ARG A 74 1.25 16.12 12.17
C ARG A 74 2.52 16.39 12.96
N GLN A 75 2.57 15.97 14.22
CA GLN A 75 3.77 16.09 15.05
C GLN A 75 4.94 15.32 14.44
N GLU A 76 4.72 14.09 13.98
CA GLU A 76 5.78 13.28 13.38
C GLU A 76 6.28 13.85 12.06
N LEU A 77 5.38 14.33 11.20
CA LEU A 77 5.73 14.99 9.94
C LEU A 77 6.49 16.30 10.19
N ALA A 78 6.07 17.11 11.16
CA ALA A 78 6.70 18.39 11.49
C ALA A 78 8.08 18.23 12.15
N THR A 79 8.28 17.17 12.93
CA THR A 79 9.57 16.85 13.56
C THR A 79 10.60 16.37 12.53
N HIS A 80 10.14 15.78 11.42
CA HIS A 80 11.00 15.14 10.42
C HIS A 80 10.79 15.65 8.98
N PRO A 81 10.88 16.98 8.72
CA PRO A 81 10.37 17.57 7.47
C PRO A 81 11.25 17.36 6.22
N ALA A 82 12.45 16.80 6.33
CA ALA A 82 13.50 16.99 5.31
C ALA A 82 14.29 15.74 4.87
N LYS A 83 13.88 14.50 5.19
CA LYS A 83 14.78 13.33 4.99
C LYS A 83 14.40 12.38 3.85
N PRO A 84 13.22 11.73 3.82
CA PRO A 84 12.88 10.82 2.73
C PRO A 84 12.05 11.53 1.65
N ARG A 85 12.11 11.02 0.42
CA ARG A 85 10.99 11.21 -0.52
C ARG A 85 9.78 10.46 0.03
N LEU A 86 8.74 11.20 0.44
CA LEU A 86 7.56 10.63 1.09
C LEU A 86 6.42 10.45 0.08
N TYR A 87 5.99 9.21 -0.10
CA TYR A 87 4.80 8.82 -0.86
C TYR A 87 3.74 8.37 0.14
N VAL A 88 2.57 8.99 0.13
CA VAL A 88 1.48 8.68 1.07
C VAL A 88 0.34 8.01 0.30
N LEU A 89 0.02 6.77 0.66
CA LEU A 89 -1.13 6.08 0.09
C LEU A 89 -2.39 6.44 0.85
N VAL A 90 -3.41 6.89 0.13
CA VAL A 90 -4.68 7.35 0.68
C VAL A 90 -5.84 6.63 0.01
N SER A 91 -6.95 6.48 0.73
CA SER A 91 -8.16 5.83 0.23
C SER A 91 -9.39 6.68 0.53
N PRO A 92 -10.58 6.31 0.04
CA PRO A 92 -11.84 6.94 0.46
C PRO A 92 -12.11 6.79 1.97
N ALA A 93 -11.49 5.80 2.62
CA ALA A 93 -11.63 5.50 4.05
C ALA A 93 -10.53 6.11 4.93
N THR A 94 -9.59 6.88 4.37
CA THR A 94 -8.58 7.59 5.19
C THR A 94 -9.30 8.55 6.14
N PRO A 95 -9.10 8.44 7.48
CA PRO A 95 -9.87 9.22 8.45
C PRO A 95 -9.70 10.73 8.31
N VAL A 96 -10.77 11.49 8.56
CA VAL A 96 -10.78 12.96 8.42
C VAL A 96 -9.65 13.66 9.19
N PRO A 97 -9.32 13.29 10.44
CA PRO A 97 -8.18 13.91 11.16
C PRO A 97 -6.85 13.70 10.44
N VAL A 98 -6.65 12.52 9.83
CA VAL A 98 -5.46 12.18 9.04
C VAL A 98 -5.43 12.98 7.74
N VAL A 99 -6.57 13.12 7.06
CA VAL A 99 -6.71 13.99 5.89
C VAL A 99 -6.29 15.41 6.20
N GLY A 100 -6.75 15.96 7.33
CA GLY A 100 -6.37 17.31 7.78
C GLY A 100 -4.87 17.45 8.08
N ALA A 101 -4.25 16.42 8.67
CA ALA A 101 -2.81 16.39 8.91
C ALA A 101 -1.99 16.36 7.61
N ILE A 102 -2.42 15.57 6.61
CA ILE A 102 -1.75 15.51 5.31
C ILE A 102 -1.89 16.86 4.58
N ALA A 103 -3.09 17.43 4.55
CA ALA A 103 -3.37 18.67 3.83
C ALA A 103 -2.67 19.90 4.45
N SER A 104 -2.47 19.93 5.77
CA SER A 104 -1.79 21.02 6.48
C SER A 104 -0.28 20.81 6.63
N SER A 105 0.25 19.68 6.17
CA SER A 105 1.67 19.35 6.31
C SER A 105 2.55 20.29 5.48
N GLN A 106 3.61 20.82 6.11
CA GLN A 106 4.69 21.53 5.41
C GLN A 106 5.74 20.57 4.81
N THR A 107 5.73 19.31 5.23
CA THR A 107 6.61 18.27 4.69
C THR A 107 6.23 17.95 3.26
N LYS A 108 7.21 17.96 2.36
CA LYS A 108 7.02 17.62 0.94
C LYS A 108 6.65 16.14 0.84
N LEU A 109 5.41 15.88 0.42
CA LEU A 109 4.86 14.55 0.23
C LEU A 109 4.11 14.45 -1.10
N ILE A 110 3.99 13.23 -1.61
CA ILE A 110 3.19 12.92 -2.79
C ILE A 110 2.06 11.97 -2.41
N THR A 111 0.80 12.38 -2.58
CA THR A 111 -0.36 11.51 -2.31
C THR A 111 -0.73 10.67 -3.53
N LEU A 112 -0.96 9.37 -3.31
CA LEU A 112 -1.41 8.43 -4.32
C LEU A 112 -2.65 7.70 -3.82
N GLY A 113 -3.62 7.47 -4.70
CA GLY A 113 -4.84 6.76 -4.35
C GLY A 113 -5.74 6.59 -5.56
N VAL A 114 -6.86 5.90 -5.34
CA VAL A 114 -7.90 5.75 -6.37
C VAL A 114 -8.81 6.97 -6.44
N LYS A 115 -9.62 7.08 -7.49
CA LYS A 115 -10.66 8.12 -7.59
C LYS A 115 -11.57 8.08 -6.36
N GLY A 116 -11.80 9.25 -5.75
CA GLY A 116 -12.62 9.40 -4.54
C GLY A 116 -11.86 9.26 -3.23
N SER A 117 -10.54 9.03 -3.27
CA SER A 117 -9.70 9.04 -2.06
C SER A 117 -9.60 10.42 -1.43
N ARG A 118 -9.29 10.47 -0.14
CA ARG A 118 -9.16 11.72 0.63
C ARG A 118 -7.82 11.76 1.37
N PRO A 119 -7.07 12.90 1.35
CA PRO A 119 -7.27 14.05 0.47
C PRO A 119 -7.23 13.63 -1.01
N GLU A 120 -7.65 14.52 -1.91
CA GLU A 120 -7.57 14.24 -3.34
C GLU A 120 -6.12 13.86 -3.70
N PRO A 121 -5.88 12.66 -4.29
CA PRO A 121 -4.53 12.25 -4.63
C PRO A 121 -3.93 13.14 -5.70
N GLN A 122 -2.67 13.52 -5.54
CA GLN A 122 -1.89 14.16 -6.61
C GLN A 122 -1.63 13.19 -7.76
N VAL A 123 -1.60 11.88 -7.47
CA VAL A 123 -1.54 10.81 -8.48
C VAL A 123 -2.74 9.89 -8.31
N VAL A 124 -3.73 10.07 -9.18
CA VAL A 124 -4.91 9.20 -9.25
C VAL A 124 -4.59 7.94 -10.04
N VAL A 125 -4.77 6.78 -9.41
CA VAL A 125 -4.51 5.46 -10.00
C VAL A 125 -5.81 4.85 -10.54
N LEU A 126 -5.75 4.31 -11.76
CA LEU A 126 -6.87 3.63 -12.39
C LEU A 126 -7.06 2.22 -11.78
N GLN A 127 -7.84 2.20 -10.71
CA GLN A 127 -8.29 1.02 -9.97
C GLN A 127 -9.59 1.37 -9.25
N THR A 128 -10.51 0.41 -9.08
CA THR A 128 -11.72 0.65 -8.31
C THR A 128 -11.41 0.67 -6.81
N ALA A 129 -12.22 1.37 -6.01
CA ALA A 129 -12.05 1.37 -4.54
C ALA A 129 -12.20 -0.03 -3.93
N ALA A 130 -13.03 -0.89 -4.53
CA ALA A 130 -13.18 -2.28 -4.09
C ALA A 130 -11.91 -3.11 -4.38
N ASP A 131 -11.31 -2.96 -5.56
CA ASP A 131 -10.07 -3.66 -5.90
C ASP A 131 -8.89 -3.16 -5.05
N ASP A 132 -8.81 -1.85 -4.78
CA ASP A 132 -7.81 -1.26 -3.87
C ASP A 132 -7.95 -1.83 -2.46
N ARG A 133 -9.19 -1.91 -1.96
CA ARG A 133 -9.46 -2.56 -0.68
C ARG A 133 -9.04 -4.03 -0.66
N ARG A 134 -9.39 -4.81 -1.69
CA ARG A 134 -8.98 -6.23 -1.76
C ARG A 134 -7.47 -6.38 -1.79
N ALA A 135 -6.76 -5.54 -2.55
CA ALA A 135 -5.30 -5.56 -2.61
C ALA A 135 -4.65 -5.21 -1.27
N PHE A 136 -5.21 -4.22 -0.55
CA PHE A 136 -4.79 -3.89 0.81
C PHE A 136 -5.01 -5.06 1.78
N ASP A 137 -6.18 -5.69 1.76
CA ASP A 137 -6.53 -6.80 2.67
C ASP A 137 -5.67 -8.05 2.39
N ALA A 138 -5.25 -8.28 1.15
CA ALA A 138 -4.40 -9.41 0.78
C ALA A 138 -3.06 -9.44 1.53
N LEU A 139 -2.47 -8.28 1.83
CA LEU A 139 -1.27 -8.20 2.68
C LEU A 139 -1.54 -8.71 4.10
N THR A 140 -2.73 -8.44 4.65
CA THR A 140 -3.14 -8.96 5.97
C THR A 140 -3.38 -10.46 5.92
N GLN A 141 -3.83 -10.97 4.78
CA GLN A 141 -4.07 -12.40 4.54
C GLN A 141 -2.79 -13.18 4.19
N GLY A 142 -1.62 -12.52 4.19
CA GLY A 142 -0.33 -13.16 3.99
C GLY A 142 0.15 -13.23 2.53
N THR A 143 -0.53 -12.58 1.59
CA THR A 143 -0.01 -12.45 0.22
C THR A 143 1.32 -11.69 0.25
N PRO A 144 2.41 -12.24 -0.33
CA PRO A 144 3.69 -11.55 -0.35
C PRO A 144 3.62 -10.20 -1.06
N LEU A 145 4.29 -9.19 -0.49
CA LEU A 145 4.37 -7.84 -1.06
C LEU A 145 4.86 -7.86 -2.51
N ALA A 146 5.84 -8.72 -2.82
CA ALA A 146 6.41 -8.88 -4.14
C ALA A 146 5.38 -9.35 -5.18
N GLU A 147 4.41 -10.19 -4.79
CA GLU A 147 3.37 -10.67 -5.70
C GLU A 147 2.41 -9.55 -6.08
N LEU A 148 1.98 -8.75 -5.10
CA LEU A 148 1.03 -7.65 -5.30
C LEU A 148 1.59 -6.50 -6.15
N ILE A 149 2.92 -6.32 -6.17
CA ILE A 149 3.59 -5.29 -6.99
C ILE A 149 4.17 -5.85 -8.30
N SER A 150 4.19 -7.17 -8.48
CA SER A 150 4.67 -7.82 -9.71
C SER A 150 3.62 -7.70 -10.81
N GLY A 151 3.59 -6.55 -11.48
CA GLY A 151 2.73 -6.29 -12.63
C GLY A 151 3.20 -7.01 -13.89
N LYS A 152 3.50 -8.32 -13.81
CA LYS A 152 3.57 -9.15 -15.01
C LYS A 152 2.15 -9.26 -15.56
N MET A 153 1.79 -8.26 -16.35
CA MET A 153 0.68 -8.35 -17.28
C MET A 153 1.12 -9.40 -18.28
N ASP A 154 0.58 -10.61 -18.15
CA ASP A 154 0.71 -11.64 -19.16
C ASP A 154 0.07 -11.09 -20.42
N LYS A 155 0.88 -10.42 -21.26
CA LYS A 155 0.48 -10.10 -22.61
C LYS A 155 0.40 -11.44 -23.32
N GLU A 156 -0.83 -11.87 -23.60
CA GLU A 156 -1.07 -12.96 -24.53
C GLU A 156 -0.33 -12.61 -25.82
N ARG A 157 0.71 -13.40 -26.11
CA ARG A 157 1.45 -13.24 -27.36
C ARG A 157 0.54 -13.81 -28.43
N TYR A 158 -0.17 -12.94 -29.12
CA TYR A 158 -0.70 -13.30 -30.42
C TYR A 158 0.51 -13.69 -31.27
N ASP A 159 0.62 -14.99 -31.57
CA ASP A 159 1.71 -15.52 -32.37
C ASP A 159 1.53 -15.00 -33.80
N GLU A 160 2.26 -13.94 -34.15
CA GLU A 160 2.22 -13.31 -35.47
C GLU A 160 2.52 -14.32 -36.59
N ALA A 161 3.17 -15.45 -36.27
CA ALA A 161 3.40 -16.55 -37.21
C ALA A 161 2.09 -17.21 -37.69
N ALA A 162 1.04 -17.26 -36.86
CA ALA A 162 -0.26 -17.79 -37.24
C ALA A 162 -0.95 -16.89 -38.29
N LEU A 163 -0.88 -15.57 -38.10
CA LEU A 163 -1.47 -14.58 -39.00
C LEU A 163 -0.79 -14.58 -40.40
N VAL A 164 0.51 -14.85 -40.47
CA VAL A 164 1.25 -14.92 -41.75
C VAL A 164 0.93 -16.19 -42.55
N LEU A 165 0.61 -17.30 -41.87
CA LEU A 165 0.23 -18.57 -42.50
C LEU A 165 -1.17 -18.50 -43.10
N GLU A 166 -2.12 -17.85 -42.42
CA GLU A 166 -3.48 -17.60 -42.92
C GLU A 166 -3.48 -16.71 -44.17
N PHE A 167 -2.60 -15.69 -44.21
CA PHE A 167 -2.52 -14.79 -45.37
C PHE A 167 -1.91 -15.44 -46.62
N LYS A 168 -0.99 -16.41 -46.46
CA LYS A 168 -0.35 -17.12 -47.58
C LYS A 168 -1.23 -18.17 -48.24
N ASN A 169 -2.28 -18.63 -47.56
CA ASN A 169 -3.15 -19.71 -48.06
C ASN A 169 -4.37 -19.21 -48.86
N GLY A 170 -4.49 -17.91 -49.14
CA GLY A 170 -5.48 -17.36 -50.08
C GLY A 170 -6.94 -17.54 -49.66
N GLN A 171 -7.22 -17.75 -48.38
CA GLN A 171 -8.58 -17.77 -47.86
C GLN A 171 -9.10 -16.34 -47.68
N THR A 172 -9.77 -15.80 -48.70
CA THR A 172 -10.46 -14.50 -48.66
C THR A 172 -11.74 -14.55 -47.80
N GLU A 173 -12.18 -15.74 -47.39
CA GLU A 173 -13.32 -15.90 -46.51
C GLU A 173 -12.82 -16.03 -45.07
N VAL A 174 -12.92 -14.93 -44.31
CA VAL A 174 -12.82 -14.96 -42.86
C VAL A 174 -14.03 -15.71 -42.33
N ILE A 175 -13.98 -17.04 -42.39
CA ILE A 175 -14.79 -17.86 -41.49
C ILE A 175 -14.06 -17.72 -40.16
N PRO A 176 -14.62 -16.97 -39.17
CA PRO A 176 -14.01 -16.98 -37.85
C PRO A 176 -13.88 -18.45 -37.45
N PRO A 177 -12.71 -18.88 -36.94
CA PRO A 177 -12.61 -20.22 -36.42
C PRO A 177 -13.79 -20.39 -35.47
N VAL A 178 -14.53 -21.50 -35.61
CA VAL A 178 -15.42 -21.93 -34.54
C VAL A 178 -14.47 -22.19 -33.37
N VAL A 179 -14.20 -21.14 -32.61
CA VAL A 179 -13.67 -21.21 -31.27
C VAL A 179 -14.59 -22.20 -30.61
N SER A 180 -14.07 -23.41 -30.39
CA SER A 180 -14.65 -24.29 -29.40
C SER A 180 -14.75 -23.43 -28.15
N SER A 181 -15.96 -23.00 -27.84
CA SER A 181 -16.32 -22.19 -26.69
C SER A 181 -16.25 -23.03 -25.41
N ALA A 182 -15.32 -23.99 -25.35
CA ALA A 182 -14.82 -24.45 -24.09
C ALA A 182 -14.06 -23.27 -23.50
N PRO A 183 -14.57 -22.63 -22.43
CA PRO A 183 -13.84 -21.55 -21.81
C PRO A 183 -12.51 -22.13 -21.35
N ALA A 184 -11.41 -21.72 -22.00
CA ALA A 184 -10.11 -21.85 -21.38
C ALA A 184 -10.26 -21.19 -20.01
N ALA A 185 -10.13 -21.97 -18.94
CA ALA A 185 -10.36 -21.49 -17.58
C ALA A 185 -9.52 -20.23 -17.39
N GLU A 186 -10.18 -19.08 -17.42
CA GLU A 186 -9.56 -17.78 -17.32
C GLU A 186 -8.86 -17.76 -15.98
N LYS A 187 -7.53 -17.85 -15.97
CA LYS A 187 -6.78 -17.82 -14.72
C LYS A 187 -7.19 -16.52 -14.02
N PRO A 188 -7.66 -16.58 -12.76
CA PRO A 188 -8.14 -15.39 -12.09
C PRO A 188 -7.05 -14.32 -12.15
N ALA A 189 -7.41 -13.15 -12.68
CA ALA A 189 -6.48 -12.05 -12.86
C ALA A 189 -5.75 -11.81 -11.53
N ARG A 190 -4.42 -11.83 -11.57
CA ARG A 190 -3.61 -11.69 -10.35
C ARG A 190 -3.96 -10.39 -9.65
N LEU A 191 -4.30 -10.49 -8.37
CA LEU A 191 -4.56 -9.32 -7.55
C LEU A 191 -3.29 -8.45 -7.50
N THR A 192 -3.41 -7.21 -7.93
CA THR A 192 -2.29 -6.25 -8.00
C THR A 192 -2.65 -5.03 -7.18
N ASP A 193 -1.75 -4.59 -6.30
CA ASP A 193 -1.86 -3.29 -5.65
C ASP A 193 -1.28 -2.22 -6.58
N ARG A 194 -2.10 -1.67 -7.48
CA ARG A 194 -1.63 -0.68 -8.45
C ARG A 194 -1.26 0.65 -7.79
N VAL A 195 -1.82 0.96 -6.61
CA VAL A 195 -1.51 2.19 -5.88
C VAL A 195 -0.10 2.11 -5.32
N LEU A 196 0.23 1.02 -4.60
CA LEU A 196 1.57 0.75 -4.11
C LEU A 196 2.59 0.61 -5.26
N GLN A 197 2.23 -0.14 -6.31
CA GLN A 197 3.07 -0.29 -7.49
C GLN A 197 3.36 1.07 -8.15
N ARG A 198 2.36 1.97 -8.23
CA ARG A 198 2.55 3.30 -8.81
C ARG A 198 3.51 4.15 -7.98
N ALA A 199 3.50 4.04 -6.64
CA ALA A 199 4.45 4.74 -5.79
C ALA A 199 5.89 4.30 -6.11
N LEU A 200 6.13 2.99 -6.26
CA LEU A 200 7.43 2.46 -6.67
C LEU A 200 7.84 2.93 -8.08
N HIS A 201 6.92 2.90 -9.04
CA HIS A 201 7.19 3.39 -10.40
C HIS A 201 7.53 4.88 -10.42
N LEU A 202 6.81 5.69 -9.64
CA LEU A 202 7.06 7.12 -9.52
C LEU A 202 8.43 7.39 -8.92
N HIS A 203 8.80 6.64 -7.88
CA HIS A 203 10.13 6.75 -7.28
C HIS A 203 11.25 6.49 -8.30
N ARG A 204 11.16 5.37 -9.03
CA ARG A 204 12.14 5.01 -10.07
C ARG A 204 12.20 6.06 -11.18
N ALA A 205 11.06 6.59 -11.60
CA ALA A 205 11.00 7.64 -12.61
C ALA A 205 11.70 8.92 -12.14
N LEU A 206 11.46 9.35 -10.90
CA LEU A 206 12.11 10.52 -10.31
C LEU A 206 13.62 10.33 -10.15
N GLN A 207 14.07 9.15 -9.71
CA GLN A 207 15.49 8.79 -9.69
C GLN A 207 16.13 8.88 -11.08
N ALA A 208 15.50 8.31 -12.11
CA ALA A 208 15.99 8.37 -13.49
C ALA A 208 16.13 9.82 -14.00
N LEU A 209 15.25 10.71 -13.53
CA LEU A 209 15.28 12.15 -13.82
C LEU A 209 16.24 12.94 -12.90
N LYS A 210 16.93 12.28 -11.96
CA LYS A 210 17.79 12.91 -10.94
C LYS A 210 17.07 13.98 -10.11
N ARG A 211 15.78 13.76 -9.83
CA ARG A 211 14.91 14.60 -9.00
C ARG A 211 14.52 13.87 -7.74
#